data_AF-A0A6C1MX40-F1
#
_entry.id   AF-A0A6C1MX40-F1
#
_cell.length_a   1.000
_cell.length_b   1.000
_cell.length_c   1.000
_cell.angle_alpha   90.00
_cell.angle_beta   90.00
_cell.angle_gamma   90.00
#
_symmetry.space_group_name_H-M   'P 1'
#
loop_
_entity.id
_entity.type
_entity.pdbx_description
1 polymer ?
#
loop_
_entity_poly.entity_id
_entity_poly.type
_entity_poly.pdbx_seq_one_letter_code
_entity_poly.pdbx_strand_id
1 'polypeptide(L)'
;QFIFCCALQTAHHVTDTSSRFHKMEVSGFLPHERAWLDEVFDEMGYVDALRAISLSGSQFTWWPEWARSWRRQSGWRTDYQILSPGLRRSLEEATIDEGTRFSDHAPMIMDYAIPVG
;
A
#
# COMPACT_ATOMS: atom_id res chain seq x y z
N GLN A 1 16.80 -1.04 12.88
CA GLN A 1 15.41 -1.41 12.55
C GLN A 1 14.76 -0.16 11.99
N PHE A 2 14.04 -0.25 10.89
CA PHE A 2 13.49 0.90 10.17
C PHE A 2 12.04 0.67 9.78
N ILE A 3 11.28 1.76 9.74
CA ILE A 3 9.95 1.85 9.13
C ILE A 3 10.07 2.92 8.03
N PHE A 4 9.88 2.52 6.77
CA PHE A 4 9.85 3.47 5.65
C PHE A 4 8.39 3.79 5.34
N CYS A 5 7.96 5.03 5.64
CA CYS A 5 6.65 5.53 5.26
C CYS A 5 6.77 6.23 3.91
N CYS A 6 6.25 5.61 2.84
CA CYS A 6 6.48 6.10 1.48
C CYS A 6 5.27 5.90 0.55
N ALA A 7 5.10 6.87 -0.35
CA ALA A 7 4.25 6.77 -1.53
C ALA A 7 5.12 6.34 -2.71
N LEU A 8 5.15 5.04 -3.02
CA LEU A 8 6.01 4.46 -4.05
C LEU A 8 5.45 4.62 -5.47
N GLN A 9 4.23 5.16 -5.59
CA GLN A 9 3.51 5.33 -6.85
C GLN A 9 3.28 4.02 -7.63
N THR A 10 3.51 2.87 -6.99
CA THR A 10 3.40 1.54 -7.59
C THR A 10 2.56 0.64 -6.70
N ALA A 11 1.65 -0.13 -7.29
CA ALA A 11 0.93 -1.19 -6.62
C ALA A 11 1.60 -2.55 -6.82
N HIS A 12 1.67 -3.37 -5.77
CA HIS A 12 2.38 -4.65 -5.80
C HIS A 12 1.55 -5.75 -6.47
N HIS A 13 0.40 -6.09 -5.88
CA HIS A 13 -0.40 -7.21 -6.33
C HIS A 13 -1.66 -6.77 -7.10
N VAL A 14 -2.26 -7.71 -7.81
CA VAL A 14 -3.56 -7.50 -8.49
C VAL A 14 -4.65 -7.07 -7.50
N THR A 15 -4.58 -7.50 -6.25
CA THR A 15 -5.52 -7.08 -5.18
C THR A 15 -5.31 -5.64 -4.71
N ASP A 16 -4.18 -5.02 -5.05
CA ASP A 16 -3.82 -3.64 -4.72
C ASP A 16 -4.34 -2.63 -5.76
N THR A 17 -4.93 -3.11 -6.86
CA THR A 17 -5.49 -2.26 -7.91
C THR A 17 -6.89 -2.72 -8.26
N SER A 18 -7.73 -1.78 -8.68
CA SER A 18 -9.02 -2.18 -9.22
C SER A 18 -8.89 -2.91 -10.56
N SER A 19 -9.90 -3.74 -10.88
CA SER A 19 -10.00 -4.49 -12.13
C SER A 19 -9.95 -3.65 -13.40
N ARG A 20 -10.34 -2.37 -13.31
CA ARG A 20 -10.24 -1.41 -14.41
C ARG A 20 -8.78 -1.16 -14.80
N PHE A 21 -7.90 -1.07 -13.82
CA PHE A 21 -6.51 -0.67 -14.02
C PHE A 21 -5.58 -1.83 -14.34
N HIS A 22 -5.93 -3.08 -13.99
CA HIS A 22 -5.18 -4.27 -14.42
C HIS A 22 -5.00 -4.37 -15.93
N LYS A 23 -5.95 -3.81 -16.67
CA LYS A 23 -6.04 -3.92 -18.13
C LYS A 23 -5.37 -2.75 -18.86
N MET A 24 -4.86 -1.77 -18.13
CA MET A 24 -4.23 -0.59 -18.69
C MET A 24 -2.71 -0.75 -18.59
N GLU A 25 -1.99 -0.47 -19.68
CA GLU A 25 -0.53 -0.34 -19.66
C GLU A 25 -0.15 1.07 -19.21
N VAL A 26 -0.13 1.29 -17.90
CA VAL A 26 0.17 2.59 -17.28
C VAL A 26 1.17 2.41 -16.14
N SER A 27 2.03 3.42 -15.93
CA SER A 27 3.00 3.42 -14.83
C SER A 27 2.32 3.33 -13.46
N GLY A 28 3.01 2.62 -12.58
CA GLY A 28 2.67 2.18 -11.23
C GLY A 28 1.92 0.82 -11.16
N PHE A 29 1.75 0.13 -12.30
CA PHE A 29 1.39 -1.29 -12.33
C PHE A 29 2.06 -2.07 -13.47
N LEU A 30 3.16 -1.55 -14.04
CA LEU A 30 3.92 -2.23 -15.08
C LEU A 30 4.65 -3.45 -14.51
N PRO A 31 4.92 -4.49 -15.33
CA PRO A 31 5.56 -5.70 -14.84
C PRO A 31 6.89 -5.48 -14.10
N HIS A 32 7.72 -4.55 -14.55
CA HIS A 32 9.02 -4.28 -13.92
C HIS A 32 8.89 -3.50 -12.60
N GLU A 33 7.88 -2.65 -12.44
CA GLU A 33 7.62 -1.93 -11.18
C GLU A 33 7.14 -2.92 -10.10
N ARG A 34 6.32 -3.90 -10.48
CA ARG A 34 5.90 -4.99 -9.58
C ARG A 34 7.04 -5.94 -9.24
N ALA A 35 7.88 -6.28 -10.23
CA ALA A 35 9.05 -7.13 -10.00
C ALA A 35 10.05 -6.50 -9.01
N TRP A 36 10.17 -5.16 -9.01
CA TRP A 36 10.95 -4.47 -7.99
C TRP A 36 10.36 -4.63 -6.58
N LEU A 37 9.02 -4.59 -6.43
CA LEU A 37 8.37 -4.87 -5.15
C LEU A 37 8.51 -6.35 -4.73
N ASP A 38 8.49 -7.28 -5.70
CA ASP A 38 8.83 -8.69 -5.44
C ASP A 38 10.26 -8.82 -4.87
N GLU A 39 11.25 -8.14 -5.46
CA GLU A 39 12.62 -8.12 -4.93
C GLU A 39 12.68 -7.57 -3.49
N VAL A 40 12.00 -6.45 -3.22
CA VAL A 40 11.99 -5.82 -1.89
C VAL A 40 11.35 -6.72 -0.83
N PHE A 41 10.18 -7.30 -1.12
CA PHE A 41 9.42 -8.05 -0.11
C PHE A 41 9.78 -9.53 -0.02
N ASP A 42 10.08 -10.18 -1.15
CA ASP A 42 10.32 -11.63 -1.18
C ASP A 42 11.81 -11.97 -1.10
N GLU A 43 12.68 -11.26 -1.85
CA GLU A 43 14.11 -11.57 -1.90
C GLU A 43 14.89 -10.90 -0.75
N MET A 44 14.65 -9.60 -0.51
CA MET A 44 15.32 -8.87 0.56
C MET A 44 14.66 -9.08 1.94
N GLY A 45 13.44 -9.60 1.98
CA GLY A 45 12.74 -9.95 3.22
C GLY A 45 12.20 -8.77 4.02
N TYR A 46 12.01 -7.60 3.39
CA TYR A 46 11.25 -6.52 4.01
C TYR A 46 9.77 -6.90 4.13
N VAL A 47 9.06 -6.22 5.02
CA VAL A 47 7.65 -6.53 5.29
C VAL A 47 6.77 -5.38 4.87
N ASP A 48 5.81 -5.66 3.98
CA ASP A 48 4.66 -4.80 3.76
C ASP A 48 3.74 -4.86 4.99
N ALA A 49 3.69 -3.77 5.77
CA ALA A 49 2.93 -3.71 7.01
C ALA A 49 1.43 -4.01 6.80
N LEU A 50 0.80 -3.43 5.77
CA LEU A 50 -0.63 -3.63 5.56
C LEU A 50 -0.93 -5.11 5.26
N ARG A 51 -0.10 -5.75 4.44
CA ARG A 51 -0.27 -7.15 4.05
C ARG A 51 0.06 -8.14 5.17
N ALA A 52 0.84 -7.72 6.17
CA ALA A 52 1.07 -8.51 7.37
C ALA A 52 -0.15 -8.58 8.31
N ILE A 53 -1.06 -7.59 8.27
CA ILE A 53 -2.33 -7.58 9.02
C ILE A 53 -3.51 -8.09 8.17
N SER A 54 -3.63 -7.61 6.94
CA SER A 54 -4.80 -7.82 6.10
C SER A 54 -4.42 -8.30 4.70
N LEU A 55 -4.95 -9.47 4.35
CA LEU A 55 -4.92 -9.99 2.99
C LEU A 55 -6.14 -9.56 2.16
N SER A 56 -7.00 -8.70 2.71
CA SER A 56 -8.20 -8.26 2.01
C SER A 56 -7.84 -7.39 0.80
N GLY A 57 -8.55 -7.59 -0.31
CA GLY A 57 -8.44 -6.71 -1.48
C GLY A 57 -9.23 -5.41 -1.27
N SER A 58 -9.14 -4.51 -2.25
CA SER A 58 -9.87 -3.23 -2.26
C SER A 58 -9.48 -2.24 -1.16
N GLN A 59 -8.27 -2.37 -0.62
CA GLN A 59 -7.66 -1.41 0.30
C GLN A 59 -6.77 -0.48 -0.52
N PHE A 60 -7.35 0.60 -1.03
CA PHE A 60 -6.66 1.54 -1.92
C PHE A 60 -6.23 2.79 -1.15
N THR A 61 -5.14 3.42 -1.57
CA THR A 61 -4.61 4.62 -0.94
C THR A 61 -4.52 5.80 -1.89
N TRP A 62 -4.71 5.59 -3.20
CA TRP A 62 -4.67 6.64 -4.22
C TRP A 62 -5.77 6.47 -5.27
N TRP A 63 -6.31 7.60 -5.74
CA TRP A 63 -7.28 7.66 -6.83
C TRP A 63 -7.00 8.86 -7.75
N PRO A 64 -7.12 8.69 -9.08
CA PRO A 64 -6.93 9.78 -10.00
C PRO A 64 -8.00 10.87 -9.82
N GLU A 65 -7.60 12.14 -9.76
CA GLU A 65 -8.52 13.27 -9.53
C GLU A 65 -9.67 13.36 -10.54
N TRP A 66 -9.41 12.97 -11.80
CA TRP A 66 -10.41 12.98 -12.87
C TRP A 66 -11.47 11.86 -12.70
N ALA A 67 -11.19 10.83 -11.90
CA ALA A 67 -12.16 9.80 -11.58
C ALA A 67 -13.18 10.38 -10.58
N ARG A 68 -14.19 11.06 -11.13
CA ARG A 68 -15.35 11.66 -10.41
C ARG A 68 -16.07 10.69 -9.47
N SER A 69 -15.81 9.38 -9.56
CA SER A 69 -16.31 8.34 -8.68
C SER A 69 -15.26 7.94 -7.63
N TRP A 70 -14.85 8.91 -6.80
CA TRP A 70 -13.77 8.84 -5.79
C TRP A 70 -13.77 7.60 -4.88
N ARG A 71 -14.93 6.95 -4.65
CA ARG A 71 -15.03 5.71 -3.84
C ARG A 71 -15.61 4.49 -4.56
N ARG A 72 -15.93 4.58 -5.86
CA ARG A 72 -16.44 3.41 -6.59
C ARG A 72 -15.29 2.63 -7.20
N GLN A 73 -14.65 1.83 -6.36
CA GLN A 73 -13.95 0.60 -6.73
C GLN A 73 -12.83 0.76 -7.77
N SER A 74 -12.29 1.96 -7.97
CA SER A 74 -11.29 2.26 -8.99
C SER A 74 -10.10 2.99 -8.36
N GLY A 75 -9.43 2.35 -7.40
CA GLY A 75 -8.25 2.89 -6.71
C GLY A 75 -7.02 1.99 -6.89
N TRP A 76 -5.88 2.51 -6.44
CA TRP A 76 -4.59 1.83 -6.35
C TRP A 76 -4.10 1.94 -4.92
N ARG A 77 -3.38 0.93 -4.43
CA ARG A 77 -2.57 1.03 -3.23
C ARG A 77 -1.14 1.33 -3.64
N THR A 78 -0.74 2.58 -3.42
CA THR A 78 0.60 3.07 -3.77
C THR A 78 1.38 3.54 -2.55
N ASP A 79 0.74 3.59 -1.38
CA ASP A 79 1.33 3.98 -0.11
C ASP A 79 1.65 2.75 0.75
N TYR A 80 2.83 2.76 1.35
CA TYR A 80 3.38 1.65 2.12
C TYR A 80 4.01 2.15 3.42
N GLN A 81 3.95 1.30 4.43
CA GLN A 81 4.90 1.30 5.53
C GLN A 81 5.71 0.01 5.42
N ILE A 82 6.96 0.14 5.01
CA ILE A 82 7.86 -1.00 4.78
C ILE A 82 8.73 -1.19 6.02
N LEU A 83 8.65 -2.38 6.61
CA LEU A 83 9.32 -2.69 7.87
C LEU A 83 10.56 -3.52 7.63
N SER A 84 11.62 -3.22 8.37
CA SER A 84 12.65 -4.22 8.63
C SER A 84 12.02 -5.48 9.26
N PRO A 85 12.43 -6.70 8.89
CA PRO A 85 11.76 -7.92 9.35
C PRO A 85 11.69 -8.09 10.88
N GLY A 86 12.63 -7.49 11.62
CA GLY A 86 12.62 -7.50 13.09
C GLY A 86 11.44 -6.76 13.73
N LEU A 87 10.75 -5.87 12.99
CA LEU A 87 9.59 -5.12 13.47
C LEU A 87 8.25 -5.78 13.10
N ARG A 88 8.25 -6.91 12.38
CA ARG A 88 6.99 -7.57 11.98
C ARG A 88 6.07 -7.89 13.17
N ARG A 89 6.65 -8.28 14.31
CA ARG A 89 5.89 -8.69 15.50
C ARG A 89 5.37 -7.52 16.34
N SER A 90 5.82 -6.30 16.08
CA SER A 90 5.29 -5.13 16.78
C SER A 90 4.06 -4.55 16.10
N LEU A 91 3.69 -5.01 14.91
CA LEU A 91 2.53 -4.50 14.17
C LEU A 91 1.22 -4.97 14.85
N GLU A 92 0.34 -4.04 15.21
CA GLU A 92 -0.92 -4.32 15.93
C GLU A 92 -2.15 -4.09 15.06
N GLU A 93 -2.29 -2.89 14.49
CA GLU A 93 -3.45 -2.50 13.68
C GLU A 93 -3.06 -1.72 12.43
N ALA A 94 -3.91 -1.80 11.41
CA ALA A 94 -3.73 -1.15 10.12
C ALA A 94 -5.07 -0.68 9.57
N THR A 95 -5.20 0.62 9.30
CA THR A 95 -6.41 1.24 8.76
C THR A 95 -6.07 2.20 7.63
N ILE A 96 -6.94 2.27 6.62
CA ILE A 96 -6.91 3.34 5.61
C ILE A 96 -8.12 4.23 5.86
N ASP A 97 -7.87 5.52 6.16
CA ASP A 97 -8.96 6.48 6.33
C ASP A 97 -9.45 6.98 4.98
N GLU A 98 -10.38 6.25 4.38
CA GLU A 98 -11.09 6.71 3.19
C GLU A 98 -12.15 7.77 3.51
N GLY A 99 -12.49 7.95 4.79
CA GLY A 99 -13.50 8.84 5.35
C GLY A 99 -13.16 10.31 5.18
N THR A 100 -11.90 10.64 5.45
CA THR A 100 -11.36 12.00 5.41
C THR A 100 -10.55 12.24 4.14
N ARG A 101 -10.63 13.44 3.56
CA ARG A 101 -9.90 13.79 2.34
C ARG A 101 -9.02 15.01 2.54
N PHE A 102 -7.72 14.80 2.35
CA PHE A 102 -6.71 15.86 2.36
C PHE A 102 -6.02 16.02 1.00
N SER A 103 -6.03 14.97 0.17
CA SER A 103 -5.45 14.95 -1.17
C SER A 103 -6.16 13.92 -2.08
N ASP A 104 -5.49 13.53 -3.17
CA ASP A 104 -5.78 12.36 -4.00
C ASP A 104 -5.29 11.03 -3.37
N HIS A 105 -4.68 11.10 -2.18
CA HIS A 105 -4.34 9.97 -1.34
C HIS A 105 -5.22 9.88 -0.07
N ALA A 106 -5.44 8.67 0.42
CA ALA A 106 -6.01 8.39 1.74
C ALA A 106 -4.89 8.12 2.76
N PRO A 107 -4.99 8.65 4.00
CA PRO A 107 -4.02 8.34 5.06
C PRO A 107 -3.99 6.84 5.37
N MET A 108 -2.80 6.26 5.40
CA MET A 108 -2.56 4.92 5.94
C MET A 108 -2.05 5.03 7.38
N ILE A 109 -2.84 4.49 8.31
CA ILE A 109 -2.64 4.57 9.76
C ILE A 109 -2.23 3.19 10.24
N MET A 110 -1.16 3.13 11.04
CA MET A 110 -0.58 1.88 11.54
C MET A 110 -0.25 2.05 13.02
N ASP A 111 -0.66 1.08 13.82
CA ASP A 111 -0.32 1.02 15.25
C ASP A 111 0.75 -0.05 15.48
N TYR A 112 1.75 0.31 16.29
CA TYR A 112 2.86 -0.57 16.61
C TYR A 112 3.15 -0.60 18.12
N ALA A 113 3.30 -1.80 18.68
CA ALA A 113 3.85 -2.07 20.00
C ALA A 113 5.38 -1.88 20.03
N ILE A 114 5.85 -0.66 19.79
CA ILE A 114 7.27 -0.29 19.88
C ILE A 114 7.43 0.61 21.11
N PRO A 115 8.27 0.27 22.09
CA PRO A 115 8.61 1.19 23.17
C PRO A 115 9.22 2.46 22.58
N VAL A 116 8.50 3.57 22.67
CA VAL A 116 9.05 4.89 22.39
C VAL A 116 9.75 5.32 23.67
N GLY A 117 11.08 5.35 23.62
CA GLY A 117 11.92 5.77 24.75
C GLY A 117 11.70 7.23 25.14
#